data_AF-A0A554WQK5-F1
#
_entry.id   AF-A0A554WQK5-F1
#
_cell.length_a   1.000
_cell.length_b   1.000
_cell.length_c   1.000
_cell.angle_alpha   90.00
_cell.angle_beta   90.00
_cell.angle_gamma   90.00
#
_symmetry.space_group_name_H-M   'P 1'
#
loop_
_entity.id
_entity.type
_entity.pdbx_description
1 polymer ?
#
loop_
_entity_poly.entity_id
_entity_poly.type
_entity_poly.pdbx_seq_one_letter_code
_entity_poly.pdbx_strand_id
1 'polypeptide(L)'
;MSVPASLRIIREEHAALAAMLRSLLWLIRYGPEEGQRQRFFDTVRAMLFYIDEFPERLHHPKESDLLFPRVAKRAPELLPVIDRLEQDHMKGEQQVRELQHLLLAWEWLGEERREAFVQACERYLGFYLEHMRLEEQEILPAAQRVLEPADWQALDEAFEANRDPLTGHPPGPAYERLFQRILEVAPAPIGLGA
;
A
#
# COMPACT_ATOMS: atom_id res chain seq x y z
N MET A 1 -16.93 14.10 19.14
CA MET A 1 -17.46 13.04 18.25
C MET A 1 -16.38 11.97 18.15
N SER A 2 -16.75 10.69 18.16
CA SER A 2 -15.79 9.60 17.90
C SER A 2 -15.24 9.72 16.49
N VAL A 3 -13.98 9.31 16.27
CA VAL A 3 -13.41 9.22 14.92
C VAL A 3 -14.18 8.13 14.15
N PRO A 4 -14.66 8.39 12.92
CA PRO A 4 -15.30 7.38 12.07
C PRO A 4 -14.41 6.16 11.85
N ALA A 5 -15.01 4.98 11.68
CA ALA A 5 -14.25 3.73 11.54
C ALA A 5 -13.39 3.75 10.27
N SER A 6 -13.94 4.23 9.15
CA SER A 6 -13.23 4.42 7.88
C SER A 6 -11.93 5.22 8.02
N LEU A 7 -11.95 6.38 8.71
CA LEU A 7 -10.74 7.19 8.90
C LEU A 7 -9.67 6.50 9.79
N ARG A 8 -10.09 5.62 10.69
CA ARG A 8 -9.16 4.82 11.49
C ARG A 8 -8.57 3.70 10.63
N ILE A 9 -9.41 2.99 9.87
CA ILE A 9 -9.01 1.89 8.98
C ILE A 9 -8.02 2.39 7.92
N ILE A 10 -8.30 3.51 7.25
CA ILE A 10 -7.39 4.11 6.26
C ILE A 10 -6.00 4.33 6.85
N ARG A 11 -5.93 4.92 8.05
CA ARG A 11 -4.64 5.17 8.72
C ARG A 11 -3.92 3.90 9.16
N GLU A 12 -4.67 2.88 9.59
CA GLU A 12 -4.10 1.57 9.95
C GLU A 12 -3.52 0.89 8.70
N GLU A 13 -4.22 0.94 7.57
CA GLU A 13 -3.78 0.41 6.28
C GLU A 13 -2.56 1.19 5.74
N HIS A 14 -2.56 2.52 5.84
CA HIS A 14 -1.40 3.35 5.51
C HIS A 14 -0.17 3.02 6.37
N ALA A 15 -0.37 2.81 7.67
CA ALA A 15 0.72 2.45 8.57
C ALA A 15 1.30 1.07 8.22
N ALA A 16 0.46 0.08 7.94
CA ALA A 16 0.88 -1.24 7.49
C ALA A 16 1.65 -1.19 6.17
N LEU A 17 1.15 -0.42 5.20
CA LEU A 17 1.79 -0.25 3.90
C LEU A 17 3.12 0.52 4.00
N ALA A 18 3.19 1.58 4.79
CA ALA A 18 4.43 2.30 5.02
C ALA A 18 5.50 1.39 5.65
N ALA A 19 5.10 0.52 6.59
CA ALA A 19 6.00 -0.48 7.16
C ALA A 19 6.43 -1.52 6.12
N MET A 20 5.51 -2.02 5.28
CA MET A 20 5.80 -2.93 4.17
C MET A 20 6.84 -2.36 3.21
N LEU A 21 6.61 -1.13 2.72
CA LEU A 21 7.49 -0.48 1.76
C LEU A 21 8.89 -0.19 2.35
N ARG A 22 8.97 0.17 3.63
CA ARG A 22 10.26 0.37 4.33
C ARG A 22 11.02 -0.95 4.52
N SER A 23 10.33 -2.01 4.92
CA SER A 23 10.92 -3.36 5.02
C SER A 23 11.40 -3.86 3.66
N LEU A 24 10.64 -3.60 2.59
CA LEU A 24 11.03 -3.93 1.23
C LEU A 24 12.32 -3.19 0.85
N LEU A 25 12.38 -1.87 1.06
CA LEU A 25 13.57 -1.08 0.73
C LEU A 25 14.79 -1.52 1.54
N TRP A 26 14.61 -1.87 2.81
CA TRP A 26 15.67 -2.44 3.63
C TRP A 26 16.18 -3.73 2.97
N LEU A 27 15.28 -4.70 2.74
CA LEU A 27 15.61 -6.01 2.20
C LEU A 27 16.41 -5.91 0.88
N ILE A 28 15.96 -5.08 -0.07
CA ILE A 28 16.61 -4.96 -1.39
C ILE A 28 18.00 -4.28 -1.32
N ARG A 29 18.22 -3.38 -0.35
CA ARG A 29 19.51 -2.71 -0.15
C ARG A 29 20.56 -3.67 0.39
N TYR A 30 20.19 -4.55 1.32
CA TYR A 30 21.10 -5.59 1.81
C TYR A 30 21.26 -6.72 0.80
N GLY A 31 20.22 -7.01 0.03
CA GLY A 31 20.23 -8.10 -0.96
C GLY A 31 20.14 -9.48 -0.32
N PRO A 32 20.28 -10.56 -1.11
CA PRO A 32 20.22 -11.92 -0.59
C PRO A 32 21.43 -12.27 0.27
N GLU A 33 21.21 -12.95 1.40
CA GLU A 33 22.28 -13.62 2.14
C GLU A 33 22.88 -14.79 1.35
N GLU A 34 24.11 -15.18 1.71
CA GLU A 34 24.78 -16.31 1.07
C GLU A 34 23.94 -17.59 1.19
N GLY A 35 23.70 -18.26 0.05
CA GLY A 35 22.84 -19.45 -0.03
C GLY A 35 21.33 -19.19 0.05
N GLN A 36 20.86 -17.95 0.25
CA GLN A 36 19.43 -17.63 0.41
C GLN A 36 18.81 -16.87 -0.77
N ARG A 37 19.45 -16.90 -1.96
CA ARG A 37 19.01 -16.14 -3.14
C ARG A 37 17.55 -16.39 -3.53
N GLN A 38 17.10 -17.64 -3.62
CA GLN A 38 15.71 -17.95 -3.98
C GLN A 38 14.71 -17.41 -2.95
N ARG A 39 15.00 -17.63 -1.66
CA ARG A 39 14.16 -17.14 -0.56
C ARG A 39 14.00 -15.62 -0.61
N PHE A 40 15.08 -14.88 -0.88
CA PHE A 40 15.04 -13.43 -1.07
C PHE A 40 14.08 -13.01 -2.19
N PHE A 41 14.21 -13.57 -3.40
CA PHE A 41 13.34 -13.19 -4.53
C PHE A 41 11.88 -13.60 -4.30
N ASP A 42 11.66 -14.75 -3.66
CA ASP A 42 10.31 -15.20 -3.27
C ASP A 42 9.63 -14.22 -2.30
N THR A 43 10.38 -13.70 -1.33
CA THR A 43 9.87 -12.71 -0.38
C THR A 43 9.59 -11.38 -1.06
N VAL A 44 10.52 -10.87 -1.88
CA VAL A 44 10.31 -9.61 -2.59
C VAL A 44 9.10 -9.71 -3.53
N ARG A 45 8.91 -10.84 -4.24
CA ARG A 45 7.71 -11.09 -5.05
C ARG A 45 6.44 -11.09 -4.21
N ALA A 46 6.44 -11.76 -3.06
CA ALA A 46 5.29 -11.78 -2.16
C ALA A 46 4.92 -10.38 -1.64
N MET A 47 5.92 -9.57 -1.25
CA MET A 47 5.69 -8.18 -0.79
C MET A 47 5.11 -7.30 -1.91
N LEU A 48 5.66 -7.36 -3.12
CA LEU A 48 5.13 -6.61 -4.27
C LEU A 48 3.72 -7.07 -4.68
N PHE A 49 3.45 -8.37 -4.56
CA PHE A 49 2.12 -8.91 -4.86
C PHE A 49 1.08 -8.47 -3.84
N TYR A 50 1.43 -8.39 -2.55
CA TYR A 50 0.54 -7.81 -1.54
C TYR A 50 0.20 -6.34 -1.84
N ILE A 51 1.18 -5.54 -2.26
CA ILE A 51 0.96 -4.13 -2.59
C ILE A 51 -0.05 -3.98 -3.75
N ASP A 52 0.05 -4.84 -4.77
CA ASP A 52 -0.93 -4.87 -5.88
C ASP A 52 -2.32 -5.36 -5.42
N GLU A 53 -2.40 -6.38 -4.58
CA GLU A 53 -3.68 -7.00 -4.22
C GLU A 53 -4.50 -6.24 -3.17
N PHE A 54 -3.86 -5.51 -2.25
CA PHE A 54 -4.55 -4.82 -1.15
C PHE A 54 -4.63 -3.31 -1.37
N PRO A 55 -3.53 -2.53 -1.29
CA PRO A 55 -3.58 -1.10 -1.56
C PRO A 55 -4.23 -0.75 -2.91
N GLU A 56 -3.73 -1.30 -4.02
CA GLU A 56 -4.19 -0.89 -5.35
C GLU A 56 -5.59 -1.41 -5.71
N ARG A 57 -5.94 -2.65 -5.31
CA ARG A 57 -7.19 -3.30 -5.74
C ARG A 57 -8.34 -3.25 -4.73
N LEU A 58 -8.05 -2.95 -3.46
CA LEU A 58 -9.05 -3.00 -2.40
C LEU A 58 -9.21 -1.63 -1.69
N HIS A 59 -8.10 -0.95 -1.38
CA HIS A 59 -8.11 0.33 -0.68
C HIS A 59 -8.42 1.51 -1.62
N HIS A 60 -7.56 1.79 -2.60
CA HIS A 60 -7.72 2.94 -3.51
C HIS A 60 -9.08 3.02 -4.22
N PRO A 61 -9.72 1.90 -4.65
CA PRO A 61 -11.05 1.98 -5.24
C PRO A 61 -12.10 2.54 -4.29
N LYS A 62 -12.00 2.27 -2.98
CA LYS A 62 -12.96 2.81 -1.99
C LYS A 62 -12.73 4.30 -1.78
N GLU A 63 -11.50 4.77 -1.86
CA GLU A 63 -11.21 6.19 -1.82
C GLU A 63 -11.75 6.89 -3.06
N SER A 64 -11.41 6.38 -4.25
CA SER A 64 -11.79 6.94 -5.55
C SER A 64 -13.30 6.92 -5.80
N ASP A 65 -13.95 5.79 -5.51
CA ASP A 65 -15.38 5.61 -5.83
C ASP A 65 -16.30 6.14 -4.73
N LEU A 66 -15.83 6.19 -3.47
CA LEU A 66 -16.68 6.51 -2.33
C LEU A 66 -16.24 7.78 -1.59
N LEU A 67 -14.99 7.88 -1.15
CA LEU A 67 -14.54 8.99 -0.30
C LEU A 67 -14.39 10.30 -1.08
N PHE A 68 -13.56 10.30 -2.13
CA PHE A 68 -13.22 11.50 -2.89
C PHE A 68 -14.44 12.19 -3.50
N PRO A 69 -15.44 11.49 -4.10
CA PRO A 69 -16.62 12.15 -4.64
C PRO A 69 -17.45 12.85 -3.56
N ARG A 70 -17.52 12.28 -2.35
CA ARG A 70 -18.24 12.86 -1.20
C ARG A 70 -17.54 14.11 -0.67
N VAL A 71 -16.20 14.07 -0.61
CA VAL A 71 -15.38 15.23 -0.22
C VAL A 71 -15.48 16.33 -1.28
N ALA A 72 -15.26 16.02 -2.56
CA ALA A 72 -15.32 16.98 -3.66
C ALA A 72 -16.67 17.74 -3.72
N LYS A 73 -17.78 17.06 -3.43
CA LYS A 73 -19.12 17.66 -3.40
C LYS A 73 -19.27 18.75 -2.33
N ARG A 74 -18.56 18.64 -1.20
CA ARG A 74 -18.71 19.51 -0.03
C ARG A 74 -17.50 20.42 0.23
N ALA A 75 -16.36 20.11 -0.38
CA ALA A 75 -15.10 20.85 -0.30
C ALA A 75 -14.46 20.95 -1.71
N PRO A 76 -15.08 21.67 -2.66
CA PRO A 76 -14.60 21.76 -4.04
C PRO A 76 -13.22 22.39 -4.17
N GLU A 77 -12.75 23.14 -3.17
CA GLU A 77 -11.39 23.65 -3.08
C GLU A 77 -10.31 22.55 -3.09
N LEU A 78 -10.66 21.31 -2.75
CA LEU A 78 -9.77 20.15 -2.75
C LEU A 78 -9.72 19.40 -4.08
N LEU A 79 -10.51 19.79 -5.10
CA LEU A 79 -10.49 19.14 -6.41
C LEU A 79 -9.06 18.99 -6.99
N PRO A 80 -8.16 19.99 -6.93
CA PRO A 80 -6.79 19.81 -7.42
C PRO A 80 -5.99 18.75 -6.66
N VAL A 81 -6.25 18.55 -5.37
CA VAL A 81 -5.60 17.52 -4.56
C VAL A 81 -6.17 16.14 -4.92
N ILE A 82 -7.50 16.05 -5.04
CA ILE A 82 -8.18 14.82 -5.46
C ILE A 82 -7.72 14.39 -6.86
N ASP A 83 -7.67 15.32 -7.83
CA ASP A 83 -7.19 15.02 -9.19
C ASP A 83 -5.75 14.49 -9.20
N ARG A 84 -4.90 14.99 -8.28
CA ARG A 84 -3.54 14.47 -8.10
C ARG A 84 -3.56 13.05 -7.53
N LEU A 85 -4.36 12.80 -6.49
CA LEU A 85 -4.47 11.49 -5.85
C LEU A 85 -5.00 10.42 -6.81
N GLU A 86 -6.01 10.75 -7.63
CA GLU A 86 -6.51 9.86 -8.69
C GLU A 86 -5.43 9.52 -9.73
N GLN A 87 -4.64 10.51 -10.13
CA GLN A 87 -3.48 10.25 -11.01
C GLN A 87 -2.42 9.40 -10.32
N ASP A 88 -2.25 9.56 -9.01
CA ASP A 88 -1.32 8.77 -8.22
C ASP A 88 -1.82 7.31 -8.15
N HIS A 89 -3.10 7.03 -7.86
CA HIS A 89 -3.68 5.68 -7.93
C HIS A 89 -3.39 4.98 -9.28
N MET A 90 -3.64 5.68 -10.39
CA MET A 90 -3.35 5.12 -11.73
C MET A 90 -1.86 4.82 -11.96
N LYS A 91 -0.97 5.66 -11.43
CA LYS A 91 0.49 5.47 -11.55
C LYS A 91 0.99 4.36 -10.61
N GLY A 92 0.40 4.22 -9.43
CA GLY A 92 0.74 3.21 -8.43
C GLY A 92 0.65 1.80 -9.00
N GLU A 93 -0.51 1.46 -9.58
CA GLU A 93 -0.76 0.17 -10.26
C GLU A 93 0.26 -0.12 -11.38
N GLN A 94 0.58 0.89 -12.19
CA GLN A 94 1.56 0.73 -13.27
C GLN A 94 2.98 0.51 -12.74
N GLN A 95 3.36 1.25 -11.69
CA GLN A 95 4.69 1.17 -11.11
C GLN A 95 4.93 -0.15 -10.39
N VAL A 96 3.95 -0.70 -9.65
CA VAL A 96 4.13 -1.99 -8.97
C VAL A 96 4.35 -3.14 -9.98
N ARG A 97 3.67 -3.10 -11.14
CA ARG A 97 3.89 -4.07 -12.23
C ARG A 97 5.26 -3.93 -12.87
N GLU A 98 5.73 -2.70 -13.06
CA GLU A 98 7.09 -2.45 -13.55
C GLU A 98 8.14 -2.97 -12.55
N LEU A 99 7.93 -2.77 -11.25
CA LEU A 99 8.81 -3.33 -10.21
C LEU A 99 8.86 -4.86 -10.25
N GLN A 100 7.71 -5.52 -10.42
CA GLN A 100 7.66 -6.98 -10.59
C GLN A 100 8.47 -7.42 -11.82
N HIS A 101 8.41 -6.69 -12.93
CA HIS A 101 9.20 -6.98 -14.12
C HIS A 101 10.71 -6.79 -13.90
N LEU A 102 11.11 -5.66 -13.30
CA LEU A 102 12.50 -5.36 -12.97
C LEU A 102 13.10 -6.37 -11.98
N LEU A 103 12.30 -6.86 -11.04
CA LEU A 103 12.70 -7.92 -10.12
C LEU A 103 13.04 -9.21 -10.87
N LEU A 104 12.20 -9.62 -11.83
CA LEU A 104 12.46 -10.79 -12.67
C LEU A 104 13.73 -10.60 -13.52
N ALA A 105 13.95 -9.39 -14.04
CA ALA A 105 15.17 -9.07 -14.76
C ALA A 105 16.41 -9.25 -13.86
N TRP A 106 16.37 -8.81 -12.60
CA TRP A 106 17.44 -9.07 -11.64
C TRP A 106 17.59 -10.54 -11.29
N GLU A 107 16.48 -11.25 -11.11
CA GLU A 107 16.50 -12.66 -10.76
C GLU A 107 17.17 -13.51 -11.85
N TRP A 108 16.78 -13.32 -13.12
CA TRP A 108 17.14 -14.19 -14.23
C TRP A 108 18.33 -13.70 -15.06
N LEU A 109 18.52 -12.38 -15.20
CA LEU A 109 19.62 -11.81 -16.00
C LEU A 109 20.82 -11.41 -15.14
N GLY A 110 20.71 -11.48 -13.82
CA GLY A 110 21.82 -11.32 -12.89
C GLY A 110 22.01 -9.91 -12.34
N GLU A 111 23.12 -9.73 -11.63
CA GLU A 111 23.36 -8.59 -10.74
C GLU A 111 23.41 -7.23 -11.46
N GLU A 112 23.75 -7.19 -12.75
CA GLU A 112 23.74 -5.97 -13.56
C GLU A 112 22.37 -5.28 -13.64
N ARG A 113 21.28 -6.01 -13.38
CA ARG A 113 19.92 -5.45 -13.34
C ARG A 113 19.49 -4.96 -11.97
N ARG A 114 20.25 -5.25 -10.91
CA ARG A 114 19.90 -4.89 -9.53
C ARG A 114 19.72 -3.39 -9.36
N GLU A 115 20.65 -2.59 -9.88
CA GLU A 115 20.63 -1.14 -9.68
C GLU A 115 19.35 -0.50 -10.22
N ALA A 116 18.91 -0.92 -11.41
CA ALA A 116 17.68 -0.42 -12.02
C ALA A 116 16.45 -0.73 -11.15
N PHE A 117 16.37 -1.96 -10.61
CA PHE A 117 15.31 -2.36 -9.70
C PHE A 117 15.33 -1.56 -8.39
N VAL A 118 16.49 -1.45 -7.73
CA VAL A 118 16.64 -0.72 -6.46
C VAL A 118 16.24 0.75 -6.62
N GLN A 119 16.73 1.43 -7.66
CA GLN A 119 16.37 2.82 -7.92
C GLN A 119 14.87 2.99 -8.21
N ALA A 120 14.24 2.03 -8.91
CA ALA A 120 12.81 2.05 -9.15
C ALA A 120 12.02 1.89 -7.84
N CYS A 121 12.42 0.97 -6.96
CA CYS A 121 11.80 0.79 -5.64
C CYS A 121 11.94 2.05 -4.77
N GLU A 122 13.08 2.73 -4.79
CA GLU A 122 13.28 3.97 -4.04
C GLU A 122 12.34 5.09 -4.50
N ARG A 123 12.19 5.25 -5.82
CA ARG A 123 11.21 6.20 -6.38
C ARG A 123 9.78 5.84 -5.99
N TYR A 124 9.43 4.55 -6.06
CA TYR A 124 8.10 4.06 -5.71
C TYR A 124 7.77 4.30 -4.23
N LEU A 125 8.70 4.02 -3.31
CA LEU A 125 8.54 4.33 -1.89
C LEU A 125 8.29 5.83 -1.67
N GLY A 126 9.11 6.69 -2.28
CA GLY A 126 8.97 8.14 -2.14
C GLY A 126 7.62 8.65 -2.66
N PHE A 127 7.18 8.12 -3.81
CA PHE A 127 5.87 8.38 -4.39
C PHE A 127 4.74 7.99 -3.42
N TYR A 128 4.74 6.75 -2.91
CA TYR A 128 3.66 6.25 -2.05
C TYR A 128 3.55 6.98 -0.71
N LEU A 129 4.70 7.31 -0.10
CA LEU A 129 4.72 8.05 1.16
C LEU A 129 4.17 9.48 0.99
N GLU A 130 4.44 10.13 -0.14
CA GLU A 130 3.89 11.44 -0.45
C GLU A 130 2.39 11.38 -0.76
N HIS A 131 1.95 10.34 -1.46
CA HIS A 131 0.54 10.07 -1.73
C HIS A 131 -0.27 9.94 -0.43
N MET A 132 0.09 9.00 0.46
CA MET A 132 -0.59 8.81 1.76
C MET A 132 -0.51 10.07 2.63
N ARG A 133 0.60 10.83 2.56
CA ARG A 133 0.74 12.10 3.29
C ARG A 133 -0.32 13.11 2.86
N LEU A 134 -0.60 13.23 1.56
CA LEU A 134 -1.59 14.17 1.05
C LEU A 134 -3.00 13.79 1.51
N GLU A 135 -3.35 12.50 1.48
CA GLU A 135 -4.64 12.03 1.99
C GLU A 135 -4.79 12.35 3.47
N GLU A 136 -3.81 11.99 4.29
CA GLU A 136 -3.89 12.16 5.73
C GLU A 136 -3.87 13.63 6.18
N GLN A 137 -3.22 14.51 5.43
CA GLN A 137 -3.07 15.93 5.80
C GLN A 137 -4.13 16.84 5.17
N GLU A 138 -4.65 16.49 3.99
CA GLU A 138 -5.60 17.33 3.26
C GLU A 138 -7.00 16.71 3.22
N ILE A 139 -7.11 15.45 2.77
CA ILE A 139 -8.41 14.80 2.50
C ILE A 139 -9.10 14.35 3.79
N LEU A 140 -8.44 13.56 4.63
CA LEU A 140 -9.08 12.99 5.83
C LEU A 140 -9.56 14.07 6.82
N PRO A 141 -8.79 15.15 7.10
CA PRO A 141 -9.24 16.23 7.97
C PRO A 141 -10.42 17.01 7.36
N ALA A 142 -10.41 17.22 6.04
CA ALA A 142 -11.52 17.87 5.36
C ALA A 142 -12.78 17.00 5.39
N ALA A 143 -12.66 15.70 5.10
CA ALA A 143 -13.75 14.74 5.20
C ALA A 143 -14.39 14.80 6.59
N GLN A 144 -13.59 14.74 7.65
CA GLN A 144 -14.07 14.82 9.04
C GLN A 144 -14.85 16.11 9.34
N ARG A 145 -14.50 17.23 8.70
CA ARG A 145 -15.15 18.52 8.88
C ARG A 145 -16.44 18.66 8.08
N VAL A 146 -16.52 18.09 6.88
CA VAL A 146 -17.60 18.38 5.92
C VAL A 146 -18.61 17.24 5.73
N LEU A 147 -18.25 15.99 6.05
CA LEU A 147 -19.14 14.85 5.83
C LEU A 147 -20.15 14.67 6.96
N GLU A 148 -21.35 14.24 6.58
CA GLU A 148 -22.50 14.06 7.46
C GLU A 148 -22.59 12.60 7.94
N PRO A 149 -23.35 12.31 9.03
CA PRO A 149 -23.46 10.96 9.56
C PRO A 149 -23.86 9.89 8.53
N ALA A 150 -24.71 10.22 7.56
CA ALA A 150 -25.12 9.30 6.51
C ALA A 150 -23.99 8.97 5.52
N ASP A 151 -23.06 9.90 5.26
CA ASP A 151 -21.87 9.62 4.46
C ASP A 151 -20.97 8.62 5.19
N TRP A 152 -20.76 8.84 6.49
CA TRP A 152 -19.93 7.99 7.34
C TRP A 152 -20.47 6.57 7.45
N GLN A 153 -21.79 6.38 7.55
CA GLN A 153 -22.35 5.03 7.58
C GLN A 153 -21.96 4.21 6.35
N ALA A 154 -22.07 4.78 5.15
CA ALA A 154 -21.71 4.10 3.91
C ALA A 154 -20.20 3.87 3.78
N LEU A 155 -19.39 4.84 4.23
CA LEU A 155 -17.92 4.71 4.22
C LEU A 155 -17.44 3.67 5.23
N ASP A 156 -17.97 3.69 6.45
CA ASP A 156 -17.60 2.76 7.51
C ASP A 156 -17.91 1.32 7.10
N GLU A 157 -19.13 1.05 6.59
CA GLU A 157 -19.49 -0.27 6.07
C GLU A 157 -18.56 -0.74 4.94
N ALA A 158 -18.22 0.17 4.01
CA ALA A 158 -17.34 -0.17 2.90
C ALA A 158 -15.91 -0.47 3.37
N PHE A 159 -15.31 0.37 4.21
CA PHE A 159 -13.92 0.19 4.67
C PHE A 159 -13.78 -0.97 5.67
N GLU A 160 -14.78 -1.25 6.51
CA GLU A 160 -14.77 -2.42 7.40
C GLU A 160 -14.67 -3.75 6.63
N ALA A 161 -15.12 -3.78 5.37
CA ALA A 161 -15.00 -4.95 4.51
C ALA A 161 -13.58 -5.18 3.94
N ASN A 162 -12.63 -4.24 4.09
CA ASN A 162 -11.24 -4.45 3.63
C ASN A 162 -10.58 -5.62 4.36
N ARG A 163 -10.66 -5.60 5.70
CA ARG A 163 -10.08 -6.61 6.59
C ARG A 163 -8.63 -6.96 6.22
N ASP A 164 -7.78 -5.95 6.02
CA ASP A 164 -6.37 -6.15 5.71
C ASP A 164 -5.69 -7.04 6.77
N PRO A 165 -5.07 -8.17 6.40
CA PRO A 165 -4.40 -9.03 7.36
C PRO A 165 -3.20 -8.39 8.07
N LEU A 166 -2.55 -7.39 7.47
CA LEU A 166 -1.47 -6.65 8.13
C LEU A 166 -1.97 -5.64 9.18
N THR A 167 -3.28 -5.39 9.25
CA THR A 167 -3.91 -4.58 10.30
C THR A 167 -4.54 -5.43 11.41
N GLY A 168 -4.22 -6.74 11.46
CA GLY A 168 -4.61 -7.64 12.53
C GLY A 168 -5.84 -8.51 12.24
N HIS A 169 -6.31 -8.53 10.99
CA HIS A 169 -7.37 -9.43 10.55
C HIS A 169 -6.82 -10.78 10.07
N PRO A 170 -7.61 -11.88 10.17
CA PRO A 170 -7.21 -13.13 9.55
C PRO A 170 -7.25 -13.00 8.02
N PRO A 171 -6.23 -13.48 7.28
CA PRO A 171 -6.28 -13.53 5.83
C PRO A 171 -7.39 -14.48 5.37
N GLY A 172 -8.05 -14.12 4.26
CA GLY A 172 -8.97 -15.03 3.59
C GLY A 172 -8.22 -16.26 3.05
N PRO A 173 -8.90 -17.41 2.82
CA PRO A 173 -8.26 -18.67 2.44
C PRO A 173 -7.35 -18.59 1.19
N ALA A 174 -7.70 -17.71 0.24
CA ALA A 174 -6.90 -17.50 -0.98
C ALA A 174 -5.55 -16.82 -0.70
N TYR A 175 -5.48 -16.00 0.36
CA TYR A 175 -4.33 -15.15 0.69
C TYR A 175 -3.49 -15.68 1.86
N GLU A 176 -3.96 -16.70 2.60
CA GLU A 176 -3.25 -17.28 3.76
C GLU A 176 -1.76 -17.57 3.47
N ARG A 177 -1.47 -18.23 2.33
CA ARG A 177 -0.09 -18.56 1.93
C ARG A 177 0.76 -17.33 1.62
N LEU A 178 0.16 -16.27 1.07
CA LEU A 178 0.85 -15.02 0.77
C LEU A 178 1.29 -14.34 2.07
N PHE A 179 0.36 -14.16 3.00
CA PHE A 179 0.65 -13.50 4.26
C PHE A 179 1.59 -14.32 5.14
N GLN A 180 1.41 -15.64 5.19
CA GLN A 180 2.37 -16.51 5.88
C GLN A 180 3.79 -16.33 5.33
N ARG A 181 3.95 -16.31 4.00
CA ARG A 181 5.27 -16.10 3.37
C ARG A 181 5.87 -14.74 3.73
N ILE A 182 5.06 -13.68 3.74
CA ILE A 182 5.48 -12.34 4.14
C ILE A 182 5.94 -12.35 5.61
N LEU A 183 5.12 -12.87 6.53
CA LEU A 183 5.41 -12.86 7.97
C LEU A 183 6.64 -13.72 8.34
N GLU A 184 6.87 -14.83 7.64
CA GLU A 184 8.01 -15.72 7.90
C GLU A 184 9.36 -15.15 7.47
N VAL A 185 9.38 -14.18 6.55
CA VAL A 185 10.63 -13.79 5.88
C VAL A 185 10.86 -12.29 5.82
N ALA A 186 9.81 -11.47 5.84
CA ALA A 186 10.00 -10.02 5.91
C ALA A 186 10.69 -9.65 7.24
N PRO A 187 11.62 -8.69 7.22
CA PRO A 187 12.23 -8.20 8.44
C PRO A 187 11.19 -7.50 9.32
N ALA A 188 11.50 -7.41 10.62
CA ALA A 188 10.75 -6.55 11.53
C ALA A 188 10.64 -5.12 10.95
N PRO A 189 9.49 -4.43 11.11
CA PRO A 189 8.36 -4.79 11.98
C PRO A 189 7.28 -5.66 11.32
N ILE A 190 7.40 -6.00 10.03
CA ILE A 190 6.35 -6.73 9.29
C ILE A 190 6.35 -8.22 9.61
N GLY A 191 7.54 -8.83 9.66
CA GLY A 191 7.67 -10.26 9.90
C GLY A 191 8.65 -10.58 11.03
N LEU A 192 8.86 -11.87 11.22
CA LEU A 192 9.82 -12.45 12.16
C LEU A 192 11.15 -12.78 11.48
N GLY A 193 11.31 -12.41 10.20
CA GLY A 193 12.55 -12.61 9.46
C GLY A 193 13.68 -11.80 10.09
N ALA A 194 14.82 -12.45 10.29
CA ALA A 194 16.09 -11.82 10.64
C ALA A 194 16.93 -11.70 9.37
#